data_AF-A0AA35TR80-F1
#
_entry.id   AF-A0AA35TR80-F1
#
_cell.length_a   1.000
_cell.length_b   1.000
_cell.length_c   1.000
_cell.angle_alpha   90.00
_cell.angle_beta   90.00
_cell.angle_gamma   90.00
#
_symmetry.space_group_name_H-M   'P 1'
#
loop_
_entity.id
_entity.type
_entity.pdbx_description
1 polymer ?
#
loop_
_entity_poly.entity_id
_entity_poly.type
_entity_poly.pdbx_seq_one_letter_code
_entity_poly.pdbx_strand_id
1 'polypeptide(L)'
;MYSGEGEDVPFCETLYPTGNVEDWLLEVERVMRDSLKAIIEEALEDYPQVPRTEWVLKWPGQVVIAGCQTFWTAEVSSTLQDGHLPDLYQNLLSQLADLVSLVRGKLTKLGRMVLSALIVIEVHARDVVAKDGGRGGEERE
;
A
#
# COMPACT_ATOMS: atom_id res chain seq x y z
N MET A 1 -8.13 15.91 -7.46
CA MET A 1 -7.43 15.45 -8.68
C MET A 1 -7.98 14.11 -9.07
N TYR A 2 -8.12 13.86 -10.37
CA TYR A 2 -8.69 12.62 -10.90
C TYR A 2 -7.61 11.80 -11.59
N SER A 3 -7.50 10.52 -11.21
CA SER A 3 -6.59 9.57 -11.86
C SER A 3 -7.21 9.01 -13.15
N GLY A 4 -6.39 8.34 -13.98
CA GLY A 4 -6.88 7.66 -15.19
C GLY A 4 -7.79 6.46 -14.88
N GLU A 5 -7.66 5.90 -13.68
CA GLU A 5 -8.46 4.80 -13.14
C GLU A 5 -9.81 5.26 -12.58
N GLY A 6 -10.02 6.58 -12.49
CA GLY A 6 -11.24 7.19 -11.95
C GLY A 6 -11.22 7.38 -10.44
N GLU A 7 -10.05 7.38 -9.80
CA GLU A 7 -9.88 7.74 -8.40
C GLU A 7 -9.89 9.26 -8.22
N ASP A 8 -10.59 9.75 -7.20
CA ASP A 8 -10.60 11.18 -6.83
C ASP A 8 -9.85 11.37 -5.50
N VAL A 9 -8.88 12.27 -5.52
CA VAL A 9 -8.07 12.63 -4.36
C VAL A 9 -8.14 14.15 -4.15
N PRO A 10 -8.63 14.65 -3.01
CA PRO A 10 -8.72 16.08 -2.77
C PRO A 10 -7.33 16.71 -2.68
N PHE A 11 -7.23 17.99 -3.08
CA PHE A 11 -6.02 18.77 -2.81
C PHE A 11 -6.01 19.26 -1.37
N CYS A 12 -4.82 19.30 -0.76
CA CYS A 12 -4.60 19.86 0.57
C CYS A 12 -4.73 21.39 0.60
N GLU A 13 -4.66 22.05 -0.56
CA GLU A 13 -4.81 23.50 -0.70
C GLU A 13 -5.60 23.87 -1.97
N THR A 14 -6.22 25.06 -1.95
CA THR A 14 -6.96 25.59 -3.09
C THR A 14 -6.03 26.37 -4.02
N LEU A 15 -6.10 26.08 -5.31
CA LEU A 15 -5.27 26.70 -6.34
C LEU A 15 -6.08 27.53 -7.32
N TYR A 16 -5.46 28.61 -7.82
CA TYR A 16 -6.02 29.47 -8.86
C TYR A 16 -5.04 29.57 -10.04
N PRO A 17 -5.41 29.12 -11.26
CA PRO A 17 -4.52 29.15 -12.42
C PRO A 17 -4.46 30.56 -13.00
N THR A 18 -3.59 31.40 -12.45
CA THR A 18 -3.37 32.79 -12.89
C THR A 18 -1.92 32.99 -13.32
N GLY A 19 -1.71 33.70 -14.44
CA GLY A 19 -0.36 33.95 -14.97
C GLY A 19 0.06 32.94 -16.03
N ASN A 20 1.36 32.71 -16.17
CA ASN A 20 1.89 31.82 -17.20
C ASN A 20 1.54 30.37 -16.90
N VAL A 21 1.29 29.61 -17.96
CA VAL A 21 0.95 28.18 -17.87
C VAL A 21 2.00 27.35 -17.16
N GLU A 22 3.28 27.64 -17.40
CA GLU A 22 4.39 26.93 -16.76
C GLU A 22 4.39 27.15 -15.24
N ASP A 23 4.11 28.37 -14.78
CA ASP A 23 4.12 28.73 -13.37
C ASP A 23 2.99 28.02 -12.60
N TRP A 24 1.75 28.11 -13.09
CA TRP A 24 0.62 27.51 -12.37
C TRP A 24 0.55 25.99 -12.54
N LEU A 25 1.10 25.40 -13.61
CA LEU A 25 1.22 23.94 -13.72
C LEU A 25 2.23 23.37 -12.72
N LEU A 26 3.37 24.04 -12.51
CA LEU A 26 4.33 23.66 -11.49
C LEU A 26 3.72 23.71 -10.09
N GLU A 27 2.86 24.70 -9.85
CA GLU A 27 2.16 24.81 -8.58
C GLU A 27 1.12 23.70 -8.39
N VAL A 28 0.36 23.35 -9.44
CA VAL A 28 -0.53 22.18 -9.41
C VAL A 28 0.25 20.90 -9.10
N GLU A 29 1.40 20.70 -9.74
CA GLU A 29 2.25 19.53 -9.48
C GLU A 29 2.76 19.49 -8.04
N ARG A 30 3.20 20.64 -7.49
CA ARG A 30 3.61 20.75 -6.09
C ARG A 30 2.48 20.32 -5.16
N VAL A 31 1.29 20.85 -5.36
CA VAL A 31 0.11 20.53 -4.54
C VAL A 31 -0.32 19.09 -4.66
N MET A 32 -0.25 18.49 -5.85
CA MET A 32 -0.49 17.06 -6.04
C MET A 32 0.44 16.22 -5.15
N ARG A 33 1.74 16.54 -5.15
CA ARG A 33 2.75 15.84 -4.33
C ARG A 33 2.51 16.04 -2.84
N ASP A 34 2.26 17.27 -2.41
CA ASP A 34 2.02 17.60 -1.00
C ASP A 34 0.74 16.94 -0.47
N SER A 35 -0.32 16.90 -1.29
CA SER A 35 -1.57 16.21 -0.95
C SER A 35 -1.35 14.72 -0.76
N LEU A 36 -0.65 14.05 -1.68
CA LEU A 36 -0.35 12.62 -1.55
C LEU A 36 0.54 12.34 -0.34
N LYS A 37 1.52 13.21 -0.06
CA LYS A 37 2.39 13.06 1.11
C LYS A 37 1.57 13.09 2.41
N ALA A 38 0.69 14.08 2.57
CA ALA A 38 -0.17 14.18 3.73
C ALA A 38 -1.09 12.96 3.89
N ILE A 39 -1.68 12.49 2.79
CA ILE A 39 -2.56 11.31 2.81
C ILE A 39 -1.77 10.03 3.16
N ILE A 40 -0.54 9.88 2.66
CA ILE A 40 0.31 8.74 3.03
C ILE A 40 0.64 8.77 4.51
N GLU A 41 1.00 9.93 5.06
CA GLU A 41 1.28 10.09 6.50
C GLU A 41 0.05 9.69 7.33
N GLU A 42 -1.13 10.20 7.01
CA GLU A 42 -2.38 9.86 7.70
C GLU A 42 -2.72 8.35 7.56
N ALA A 43 -2.53 7.79 6.38
CA ALA A 43 -2.80 6.37 6.13
C ALA A 43 -1.87 5.45 6.94
N LEU A 44 -0.59 5.80 7.05
CA LEU A 44 0.38 5.04 7.84
C LEU A 44 0.07 5.10 9.34
N GLU A 45 -0.38 6.26 9.84
CA GLU A 45 -0.81 6.41 11.24
C GLU A 45 -2.09 5.61 11.55
N ASP A 46 -3.01 5.53 10.59
CA ASP A 46 -4.29 4.81 10.69
C ASP A 46 -4.14 3.29 10.58
N TYR A 47 -3.13 2.80 9.85
CA TYR A 47 -2.91 1.37 9.60
C TYR A 47 -2.96 0.48 10.84
N PRO A 48 -2.26 0.80 11.96
CA PRO A 48 -2.33 -0.02 13.17
C PRO A 48 -3.63 0.18 13.98
N GLN A 49 -4.47 1.16 13.65
CA GLN A 49 -5.65 1.54 14.45
C GLN A 49 -6.93 0.85 13.99
N VAL A 50 -6.99 0.39 12.75
CA VAL A 50 -8.19 -0.21 12.15
C VAL A 50 -7.89 -1.58 11.54
N PRO A 51 -8.89 -2.47 11.38
CA PRO A 51 -8.68 -3.74 10.71
C PRO A 51 -8.11 -3.55 9.30
N ARG A 52 -7.10 -4.34 8.94
CA ARG A 52 -6.43 -4.25 7.63
C ARG A 52 -7.41 -4.32 6.45
N THR A 53 -8.41 -5.20 6.53
CA THR A 53 -9.45 -5.37 5.50
C THR A 53 -10.34 -4.14 5.32
N GLU A 54 -10.50 -3.33 6.36
CA GLU A 54 -11.17 -2.02 6.29
C GLU A 54 -10.20 -0.95 5.78
N TRP A 55 -8.97 -0.95 6.28
CA TRP A 55 -7.93 0.00 5.88
C TRP A 55 -7.69 0.01 4.36
N VAL A 56 -7.56 -1.17 3.73
CA VAL A 56 -7.31 -1.28 2.28
C VAL A 56 -8.47 -0.79 1.40
N LEU A 57 -9.65 -0.55 1.98
CA LEU A 57 -10.82 0.02 1.29
C LEU A 57 -11.01 1.51 1.59
N LYS A 58 -10.39 2.01 2.66
CA LYS A 58 -10.51 3.39 3.13
C LYS A 58 -9.61 4.35 2.36
N TRP A 59 -8.40 3.92 2.02
CA TRP A 59 -7.37 4.78 1.46
C TRP A 59 -7.25 4.68 -0.08
N PRO A 60 -6.70 5.72 -0.75
CA PRO A 60 -6.48 5.68 -2.20
C PRO A 60 -5.59 4.50 -2.61
N GLY A 61 -5.80 3.94 -3.80
CA GLY A 61 -5.21 2.65 -4.18
C GLY A 61 -3.68 2.64 -4.20
N GLN A 62 -3.04 3.71 -4.68
CA GLN A 62 -1.58 3.82 -4.64
C GLN A 62 -1.05 4.01 -3.20
N VAL A 63 -1.82 4.70 -2.35
CA VAL A 63 -1.50 4.88 -0.92
C VAL A 63 -1.59 3.54 -0.19
N VAL A 64 -2.62 2.75 -0.49
CA VAL A 64 -2.78 1.38 0.04
C VAL A 64 -1.58 0.53 -0.32
N ILE A 65 -1.19 0.51 -1.60
CA ILE A 65 -0.02 -0.28 -2.06
C ILE A 65 1.25 0.18 -1.35
N ALA A 66 1.51 1.50 -1.32
CA ALA A 66 2.70 2.05 -0.67
C ALA A 66 2.75 1.71 0.82
N GLY A 67 1.64 1.91 1.55
CA GLY A 67 1.56 1.61 2.97
C GLY A 67 1.77 0.13 3.27
N CYS A 68 1.12 -0.77 2.51
CA CYS A 68 1.35 -2.21 2.66
C CYS A 68 2.81 -2.60 2.41
N GLN A 69 3.48 -2.00 1.41
CA GLN A 69 4.91 -2.23 1.17
C GLN A 69 5.79 -1.67 2.30
N THR A 70 5.44 -0.53 2.88
CA THR A 70 6.14 0.05 4.04
C THR A 70 6.09 -0.90 5.23
N PHE A 71 4.90 -1.38 5.61
CA PHE A 71 4.73 -2.30 6.74
C PHE A 71 5.39 -3.65 6.47
N TRP A 72 5.20 -4.23 5.28
CA TRP A 72 5.86 -5.48 4.91
C TRP A 72 7.39 -5.36 5.01
N THR A 73 7.98 -4.26 4.52
CA THR A 73 9.43 -4.03 4.59
C THR A 73 9.91 -3.94 6.04
N ALA A 74 9.15 -3.26 6.92
CA ALA A 74 9.46 -3.16 8.33
C ALA A 74 9.38 -4.53 9.04
N GLU A 75 8.31 -5.29 8.78
CA GLU A 75 8.09 -6.63 9.35
C GLU A 75 9.19 -7.61 8.92
N VAL A 76 9.54 -7.65 7.64
CA VAL A 76 10.64 -8.47 7.11
C VAL A 76 11.96 -8.06 7.76
N SER A 77 12.25 -6.76 7.85
CA SER A 77 13.50 -6.26 8.43
C SER A 77 13.66 -6.65 9.90
N SER A 78 12.59 -6.53 10.69
CA SER A 78 12.59 -6.97 12.09
C SER A 78 12.76 -8.48 12.20
N THR A 79 11.99 -9.23 11.42
CA THR A 79 11.97 -10.69 11.49
C THR A 79 13.29 -11.32 11.05
N LEU A 80 13.99 -10.70 10.09
CA LEU A 80 15.34 -11.09 9.68
C LEU A 80 16.35 -10.95 10.82
N GLN A 81 16.23 -9.90 11.64
CA GLN A 81 17.10 -9.69 12.80
C GLN A 81 16.81 -10.73 13.90
N ASP A 82 15.54 -11.06 14.11
CA ASP A 82 15.09 -11.97 15.16
C ASP A 82 15.20 -13.46 14.77
N GLY A 83 15.32 -13.78 13.48
CA GLY A 83 15.44 -15.15 12.98
C GLY A 83 14.12 -15.92 12.87
N HIS A 84 12.96 -15.25 12.87
CA HIS A 84 11.62 -15.87 12.91
C HIS A 84 10.84 -15.77 11.58
N LEU A 85 11.53 -15.84 10.43
CA LEU A 85 10.89 -15.72 9.09
C LEU A 85 9.68 -16.65 8.85
N PRO A 86 9.65 -17.90 9.35
CA PRO A 86 8.49 -18.78 9.17
C PRO A 86 7.19 -18.22 9.74
N ASP A 87 7.25 -17.48 10.86
CA ASP A 87 6.06 -16.91 11.50
C ASP A 87 5.49 -15.76 10.67
N LEU A 88 6.37 -14.91 10.12
CA LEU A 88 5.98 -13.86 9.19
C LEU A 88 5.32 -14.46 7.94
N TYR A 89 5.86 -15.55 7.39
CA TYR A 89 5.25 -16.21 6.23
C TYR A 89 3.79 -16.66 6.50
N GLN A 90 3.50 -17.20 7.69
CA GLN A 90 2.13 -17.57 8.06
C GLN A 90 1.21 -16.34 8.16
N ASN A 91 1.71 -15.23 8.71
CA ASN A 91 0.96 -13.96 8.74
C ASN A 91 0.63 -13.47 7.31
N LEU A 92 1.60 -13.48 6.40
CA LEU A 92 1.38 -13.08 5.01
C LEU A 92 0.36 -13.97 4.28
N LEU A 93 0.34 -15.27 4.57
CA LEU A 93 -0.70 -16.18 4.06
C LEU A 93 -2.09 -15.81 4.58
N SER A 94 -2.21 -15.48 5.86
CA SER A 94 -3.48 -15.03 6.45
C SER A 94 -3.96 -13.72 5.81
N GLN A 95 -3.08 -12.72 5.70
CA GLN A 95 -3.40 -11.43 5.10
C GLN A 95 -3.86 -11.57 3.64
N LEU A 96 -3.19 -12.43 2.86
CA LEU A 96 -3.60 -12.74 1.49
C LEU A 96 -4.97 -13.43 1.43
N ALA A 97 -5.25 -14.37 2.34
CA ALA A 97 -6.54 -15.04 2.41
C ALA A 97 -7.67 -14.03 2.70
N ASP A 98 -7.42 -13.08 3.59
CA ASP A 98 -8.37 -12.00 3.90
C ASP A 98 -8.64 -11.11 2.69
N LEU A 99 -7.61 -10.73 1.93
CA LEU A 99 -7.78 -9.96 0.69
C LEU A 99 -8.56 -10.73 -0.39
N VAL A 100 -8.29 -12.02 -0.54
CA VAL A 100 -9.03 -12.90 -1.47
C VAL A 100 -10.51 -12.99 -1.07
N SER A 101 -10.79 -13.09 0.23
CA SER A 101 -12.15 -13.06 0.77
C SER A 101 -12.84 -11.73 0.45
N LEU A 102 -12.13 -10.61 0.66
CA LEU A 102 -12.62 -9.27 0.41
C LEU A 102 -12.96 -9.03 -1.07
N VAL A 103 -12.10 -9.48 -2.00
CA VAL A 103 -12.34 -9.37 -3.45
C VAL A 103 -13.55 -10.17 -3.92
N ARG A 104 -13.86 -11.29 -3.27
CA ARG A 104 -15.06 -12.11 -3.55
C ARG A 104 -16.35 -11.45 -3.05
N GLY A 105 -16.24 -10.45 -2.17
CA GLY A 105 -17.36 -9.67 -1.66
C GLY A 105 -17.91 -8.64 -2.65
N LYS A 106 -18.78 -7.77 -2.14
CA LYS A 106 -19.33 -6.64 -2.88
C LYS A 106 -18.36 -5.46 -2.81
N LEU A 107 -17.79 -5.09 -3.95
CA LEU A 107 -16.86 -3.97 -4.08
C LEU A 107 -17.24 -3.07 -5.26
N THR A 108 -16.84 -1.81 -5.16
CA THR A 108 -16.85 -0.89 -6.30
C THR A 108 -15.90 -1.37 -7.40
N LYS A 109 -16.08 -0.88 -8.62
CA LYS A 109 -15.17 -1.21 -9.73
C LYS A 109 -13.73 -0.81 -9.41
N LEU A 110 -13.56 0.39 -8.83
CA LEU A 110 -12.25 0.90 -8.40
C LEU A 110 -11.66 0.05 -7.27
N GLY A 111 -12.41 -0.24 -6.21
CA GLY A 111 -11.93 -1.06 -5.11
C GLY A 111 -11.50 -2.46 -5.55
N ARG A 112 -12.24 -3.08 -6.48
CA ARG A 112 -11.85 -4.37 -7.05
C ARG A 112 -10.55 -4.27 -7.87
N MET A 113 -10.35 -3.18 -8.61
CA MET A 113 -9.13 -2.95 -9.39
C MET A 113 -7.92 -2.79 -8.45
N VAL A 114 -8.05 -1.96 -7.41
CA VAL A 114 -7.01 -1.74 -6.40
C VAL A 114 -6.64 -3.04 -5.70
N LEU A 115 -7.61 -3.79 -5.18
CA LEU A 115 -7.33 -5.05 -4.49
C LEU A 115 -6.73 -6.11 -5.41
N SER A 116 -7.13 -6.15 -6.68
CA SER A 116 -6.52 -7.07 -7.65
C SER A 116 -5.04 -6.77 -7.84
N ALA A 117 -4.68 -5.49 -7.95
CA ALA A 117 -3.28 -5.07 -8.04
C ALA A 117 -2.51 -5.37 -6.74
N LEU A 118 -3.11 -5.06 -5.59
CA LEU A 118 -2.51 -5.32 -4.28
C LEU A 118 -2.22 -6.81 -4.05
N ILE A 119 -3.16 -7.70 -4.39
CA ILE A 119 -2.98 -9.16 -4.26
C ILE A 119 -1.78 -9.65 -5.09
N VAL A 120 -1.60 -9.14 -6.32
CA VAL A 120 -0.46 -9.52 -7.17
C VAL A 120 0.86 -9.13 -6.50
N ILE A 121 0.92 -7.93 -5.93
CA ILE A 121 2.11 -7.43 -5.22
C ILE A 121 2.38 -8.25 -3.95
N GLU A 122 1.34 -8.58 -3.17
CA GLU A 122 1.50 -9.34 -1.93
C GLU A 122 1.83 -10.81 -2.16
N VAL A 123 1.36 -11.41 -3.26
CA VAL A 123 1.82 -12.75 -3.68
C VAL A 123 3.33 -12.73 -3.91
N HIS A 124 3.84 -11.72 -4.62
CA HIS A 124 5.29 -11.57 -4.82
C HIS A 124 6.03 -11.37 -3.48
N ALA A 125 5.53 -10.47 -2.62
CA ALA A 125 6.12 -10.19 -1.32
C ALA A 125 6.22 -11.45 -0.43
N ARG A 126 5.15 -12.27 -0.40
CA ARG A 126 5.14 -13.58 0.27
C ARG A 126 6.17 -14.52 -0.34
N ASP A 127 6.26 -14.61 -1.67
CA ASP A 127 7.17 -15.53 -2.36
C ASP A 127 8.65 -15.17 -2.10
N VAL A 128 8.96 -13.88 -1.96
CA VAL A 128 10.29 -13.42 -1.52
C VAL A 128 10.60 -13.94 -0.11
N VAL A 129 9.70 -13.78 0.85
CA VAL A 129 9.89 -14.28 2.23
C VAL A 129 10.04 -15.81 2.26
N ALA A 130 9.26 -16.54 1.46
CA ALA A 130 9.36 -17.99 1.36
C ALA A 130 10.74 -18.46 0.87
N LYS A 131 11.30 -17.75 -0.11
CA LYS A 131 12.61 -18.07 -0.69
C LYS A 131 13.75 -17.80 0.30
N ASP A 132 13.71 -16.67 0.99
CA ASP A 132 14.77 -16.29 1.92
C ASP A 132 14.74 -17.12 3.21
N GLY A 133 13.54 -17.53 3.67
CA GLY A 133 13.38 -18.48 4.77
C GLY A 133 13.99 -19.87 4.48
N GLY A 134 14.03 -20.29 3.21
CA GLY A 134 14.65 -21.56 2.81
C GLY A 134 16.18 -21.51 2.75
N ARG A 135 16.77 -20.35 2.42
CA ARG A 135 18.24 -20.19 2.32
C ARG A 135 18.94 -20.03 3.67
N GLY A 136 18.29 -19.41 4.65
CA GLY A 136 18.87 -19.24 5.99
C GLY A 136 19.06 -20.53 6.79
N GLY A 137 18.40 -21.63 6.39
CA GLY A 137 18.56 -22.95 7.00
C GLY A 137 19.78 -23.73 6.49
N GLU A 138 20.18 -23.53 5.22
CA GLU A 138 21.28 -24.30 4.60
C GLU A 138 22.68 -23.73 4.95
N GLU A 139 22.79 -22.47 5.36
CA GLU A 139 24.08 -21.87 5.77
C GLU A 139 24.37 -22.01 7.28
N ARG A 140 23.47 -22.62 8.06
CA ARG A 140 23.61 -22.80 9.52
C ARG A 140 23.84 -24.25 9.98
N GLU A 141 24.00 -25.20 9.05
CA GLU A 141 24.46 -26.58 9.32
C GLU A 141 25.91 -26.79 8.85
#